data_AF-A0A8S4G1E1-F1
#
_entry.id   AF-A0A8S4G1E1-F1
#
_cell.length_a   1.000
_cell.length_b   1.000
_cell.length_c   1.000
_cell.angle_alpha   90.00
_cell.angle_beta   90.00
_cell.angle_gamma   90.00
#
_symmetry.space_group_name_H-M   'P 1'
#
loop_
_entity.id
_entity.type
_entity.pdbx_description
1 polymer ?
#
loop_
_entity_poly.entity_id
_entity_poly.type
_entity_poly.pdbx_seq_one_letter_code
_entity_poly.pdbx_strand_id
1 'polypeptide(L)'
;MLRKGVNGVCGGGGGGGVGLTCRLDVMELLEKRVKSRFSHRHINLYPVESNEIDPDVIEKSPLETFLNIFIQLLSMPLELSRTPQTPKKKGRKKSIALMESLDSETDGFSVPKKVLEKCKMDLAQFSELDRSFLEDWNSHIIALSEDQKVVDVIEKFCYYTLNEQIFRDVLFQIVSKLCQTKPYIDASDICSAIDNSVAPEHRVKLLQSLSILELSLVIAMKHGLDIFDGQPMNFEMVLHRYTKFANTNSSTQAVPRPVILKAFEHLQALEVIMPVKGTDSIYSGTETTASRVQKEYQFFMLAVPISDVDEAVKGFKALPTEISHWYSNSVF
;
A
#
# COMPACT_ATOMS: atom_id res chain seq x y z
N MET A 1 -13.98 -15.51 6.65
CA MET A 1 -14.33 -15.43 8.08
C MET A 1 -14.88 -14.05 8.39
N LEU A 2 -16.20 -13.91 8.51
CA LEU A 2 -16.87 -12.67 8.92
C LEU A 2 -16.66 -12.46 10.43
N ARG A 3 -15.82 -11.50 10.83
CA ARG A 3 -15.79 -11.03 12.23
C ARG A 3 -17.05 -10.19 12.46
N LYS A 4 -18.06 -10.80 13.09
CA LYS A 4 -19.21 -10.10 13.68
C LYS A 4 -18.71 -9.21 14.81
N GLY A 5 -18.54 -7.92 14.54
CA GLY A 5 -18.37 -6.87 15.53
C GLY A 5 -19.63 -6.00 15.60
N VAL A 6 -20.77 -6.60 15.97
CA VAL A 6 -21.96 -5.82 16.33
C VAL A 6 -22.03 -5.81 17.85
N ASN A 7 -21.35 -4.84 18.47
CA ASN A 7 -21.52 -4.56 19.89
C ASN A 7 -22.81 -3.74 20.06
N GLY A 8 -23.94 -4.43 20.17
CA GLY A 8 -25.21 -3.83 20.60
C GLY A 8 -25.32 -3.92 22.12
N VAL A 9 -25.07 -2.82 22.83
CA VAL A 9 -25.45 -2.69 24.24
C VAL A 9 -26.92 -2.30 24.29
N CYS A 10 -27.79 -3.25 24.66
CA CYS A 10 -29.20 -2.97 24.93
C CYS A 10 -29.40 -2.76 26.43
N GLY A 11 -29.43 -1.50 26.86
CA GLY A 11 -29.99 -1.07 28.14
C GLY A 11 -31.06 -0.02 27.87
N GLY A 12 -32.24 -0.12 28.50
CA GLY A 12 -33.35 0.81 28.31
C GLY A 12 -32.94 2.25 28.63
N GLY A 13 -32.98 3.11 27.61
CA GLY A 13 -32.49 4.49 27.62
C GLY A 13 -31.97 4.80 26.22
N GLY A 14 -32.32 5.95 25.64
CA GLY A 14 -32.11 6.27 24.20
C GLY A 14 -30.76 5.81 23.65
N GLY A 15 -30.76 4.67 22.95
CA GLY A 15 -29.56 4.06 22.37
C GLY A 15 -29.43 4.43 20.90
N GLY A 16 -28.31 5.05 20.53
CA GLY A 16 -27.90 5.22 19.14
C GLY A 16 -26.92 4.11 18.73
N GLY A 17 -27.17 3.45 17.60
CA GLY A 17 -26.24 2.49 17.00
C GLY A 17 -25.52 3.13 15.82
N VAL A 18 -24.18 3.09 15.81
CA VAL A 18 -23.36 3.51 14.67
C VAL A 18 -22.72 2.27 14.06
N GLY A 19 -23.03 2.00 12.79
CA GLY A 19 -22.42 0.92 12.01
C GLY A 19 -21.41 1.49 11.03
N LEU A 20 -20.22 0.90 10.97
CA LEU A 20 -19.17 1.23 10.00
C LEU A 20 -18.97 0.04 9.07
N THR A 21 -18.96 0.29 7.77
CA THR A 21 -18.74 -0.74 6.74
C THR A 21 -18.12 -0.13 5.50
N CYS A 22 -17.31 -0.91 4.78
CA CYS A 22 -16.79 -0.56 3.45
C CYS A 22 -17.69 -1.06 2.31
N ARG A 23 -18.79 -1.76 2.63
CA ARG A 23 -19.74 -2.29 1.65
C ARG A 23 -20.86 -1.28 1.37
N LEU A 24 -20.98 -0.89 0.11
CA LEU A 24 -22.06 -0.01 -0.37
C LEU A 24 -23.43 -0.73 -0.38
N ASP A 25 -23.43 -2.04 -0.60
CA ASP A 25 -24.62 -2.90 -0.71
C ASP A 25 -25.14 -3.43 0.65
N VAL A 26 -24.66 -2.87 1.77
CA VAL A 26 -25.00 -3.37 3.12
C VAL A 26 -26.51 -3.43 3.38
N MET A 27 -27.28 -2.52 2.78
CA MET A 27 -28.73 -2.42 2.92
C MET A 27 -29.50 -3.59 2.28
N GLU A 28 -28.88 -4.32 1.36
CA GLU A 28 -29.46 -5.52 0.72
C GLU A 28 -29.18 -6.78 1.53
N LEU A 29 -28.11 -6.78 2.32
CA LEU A 29 -27.74 -7.88 3.20
C LEU A 29 -28.59 -7.94 4.47
N LEU A 30 -29.34 -6.88 4.78
CA LEU A 30 -30.20 -6.83 5.95
C LEU A 30 -31.49 -7.65 5.73
N GLU A 31 -31.74 -8.58 6.64
CA GLU A 31 -33.02 -9.29 6.71
C GLU A 31 -34.18 -8.29 6.84
N LYS A 32 -35.33 -8.58 6.21
CA LYS A 32 -36.50 -7.67 6.13
C LYS A 32 -36.88 -7.01 7.47
N ARG A 33 -36.91 -7.78 8.55
CA ARG A 33 -37.27 -7.29 9.90
C ARG A 33 -36.25 -6.33 10.52
N VAL A 34 -34.98 -6.40 10.09
CA VAL A 34 -33.89 -5.53 10.53
C VAL A 34 -33.87 -4.28 9.67
N LYS A 35 -33.96 -4.45 8.35
CA LYS A 35 -34.07 -3.35 7.38
C LYS A 35 -35.24 -2.41 7.73
N SER A 36 -36.39 -2.99 8.08
CA SER A 36 -37.58 -2.22 8.50
C SER A 36 -37.39 -1.42 9.79
N ARG A 37 -36.46 -1.79 10.67
CA ARG A 37 -36.17 -1.08 11.93
C ARG A 37 -34.97 -0.14 11.81
N PHE A 38 -34.25 -0.18 10.68
CA PHE A 38 -33.12 0.70 10.43
C PHE A 38 -33.63 2.09 10.06
N SER A 39 -32.94 3.13 10.52
CA SER A 39 -33.36 4.52 10.31
C SER A 39 -33.17 5.02 8.87
N HIS A 40 -32.59 4.19 7.99
CA HIS A 40 -32.23 4.50 6.60
C HIS A 40 -31.29 5.71 6.45
N ARG A 41 -30.66 6.16 7.54
CA ARG A 41 -29.62 7.19 7.50
C ARG A 41 -28.29 6.52 7.23
N HIS A 42 -27.73 6.75 6.06
CA HIS A 42 -26.35 6.43 5.72
C HIS A 42 -25.55 7.70 5.49
N ILE A 43 -24.28 7.66 5.87
CA ILE A 43 -23.30 8.68 5.53
C ILE A 43 -22.25 7.94 4.74
N ASN A 44 -22.13 8.24 3.45
CA ASN A 44 -21.08 7.69 2.62
C ASN A 44 -19.85 8.57 2.78
N LEU A 45 -18.73 7.95 3.13
CA LEU A 45 -17.44 8.61 3.20
C LEU A 45 -16.68 8.21 1.94
N TYR A 46 -16.72 9.06 0.92
CA TYR A 46 -15.93 8.87 -0.28
C TYR A 46 -14.53 9.46 -0.06
N PRO A 47 -13.47 8.84 -0.58
CA PRO A 47 -12.20 9.51 -0.79
C PRO A 47 -12.45 10.76 -1.65
N VAL A 48 -11.56 11.74 -1.60
CA VAL A 48 -11.70 12.99 -2.36
C VAL A 48 -11.78 12.66 -3.86
N GLU A 49 -13.01 12.61 -4.38
CA GLU A 49 -13.32 12.38 -5.79
C GLU A 49 -13.67 13.72 -6.41
N SER A 50 -12.95 14.07 -7.47
CA SER A 50 -13.08 15.29 -8.25
C SER A 50 -14.27 15.26 -9.20
N ASN A 51 -15.45 14.82 -8.75
CA ASN A 51 -16.64 14.76 -9.60
C ASN A 51 -17.94 14.82 -8.80
N GLU A 52 -18.27 15.94 -8.15
CA GLU A 52 -19.67 16.33 -7.99
C GLU A 52 -19.83 17.84 -8.21
N ILE A 53 -20.69 18.19 -9.16
CA ILE A 53 -20.95 19.51 -9.70
C ILE A 53 -21.71 20.33 -8.64
N ASP A 54 -21.01 20.93 -7.69
CA ASP A 54 -21.56 21.99 -6.84
C ASP A 54 -20.90 23.32 -7.23
N PRO A 55 -21.64 24.26 -7.88
CA PRO A 55 -21.05 25.45 -8.51
C PRO A 55 -20.39 26.45 -7.54
N ASP A 56 -20.56 26.28 -6.22
CA ASP A 56 -19.98 27.14 -5.19
C ASP A 56 -18.77 26.53 -4.46
N VAL A 57 -18.38 25.28 -4.77
CA VAL A 57 -17.21 24.62 -4.16
C VAL A 57 -16.08 24.57 -5.19
N ILE A 58 -15.00 25.33 -4.94
CA ILE A 58 -13.77 25.24 -5.74
C ILE A 58 -13.28 23.79 -5.65
N GLU A 59 -13.42 23.06 -6.75
CA GLU A 59 -13.06 21.65 -6.85
C GLU A 59 -11.53 21.54 -6.76
N LYS A 60 -11.03 21.26 -5.57
CA LYS A 60 -9.59 21.03 -5.35
C LYS A 60 -9.22 19.75 -6.07
N SER A 61 -8.27 19.84 -7.00
CA SER A 61 -7.75 18.66 -7.69
C SER A 61 -7.21 17.64 -6.66
N PRO A 62 -7.20 16.34 -6.97
CA PRO A 62 -6.59 15.33 -6.09
C PRO A 62 -5.16 15.72 -5.73
N LEU A 63 -4.39 16.19 -6.71
CA LEU A 63 -3.05 16.73 -6.53
C LEU A 63 -3.00 17.83 -5.47
N GLU A 64 -3.84 18.85 -5.59
CA GLU A 64 -3.91 19.96 -4.63
C GLU A 64 -4.30 19.48 -3.22
N THR A 65 -5.20 18.51 -3.14
CA THR A 65 -5.57 17.88 -1.86
C THR A 65 -4.37 17.18 -1.22
N PHE A 66 -3.64 16.37 -1.98
CA PHE A 66 -2.46 15.67 -1.47
C PHE A 66 -1.30 16.61 -1.14
N LEU A 67 -1.12 17.70 -1.88
CA LEU A 67 -0.17 18.77 -1.53
C LEU A 67 -0.56 19.47 -0.23
N ASN A 68 -1.85 19.76 -0.04
CA ASN A 68 -2.33 20.32 1.23
C ASN A 68 -2.09 19.35 2.40
N ILE A 69 -2.34 18.05 2.21
CA ILE A 69 -2.06 17.02 3.22
C ILE A 69 -0.55 16.93 3.49
N PHE A 70 0.29 16.99 2.45
CA PHE A 70 1.74 17.01 2.57
C PHE A 70 2.21 18.17 3.45
N ILE A 71 1.78 19.39 3.14
CA ILE A 71 2.14 20.59 3.91
C ILE A 71 1.60 20.49 5.34
N GLN A 72 0.32 20.12 5.50
CA GLN A 72 -0.33 20.05 6.81
C GLN A 72 0.31 19.03 7.75
N LEU A 73 0.76 17.89 7.22
CA LEU A 73 1.31 16.80 8.03
C LEU A 73 2.81 16.93 8.32
N LEU A 74 3.56 17.57 7.42
CA LEU A 74 5.00 17.77 7.60
C LEU A 74 5.36 19.12 8.23
N SER A 75 4.47 20.12 8.19
CA SER A 75 4.69 21.40 8.87
C SER A 75 4.46 21.31 10.37
N MET A 76 5.18 22.13 11.12
CA MET A 76 5.15 22.16 12.58
C MET A 76 4.34 23.36 13.10
N PRO A 77 3.47 23.17 14.11
CA PRO A 77 2.76 24.26 14.79
C PRO A 77 3.73 25.29 15.37
N LEU A 78 3.55 26.57 15.07
CA LEU A 78 4.39 27.63 15.63
C LEU A 78 4.13 27.86 17.12
N GLU A 79 2.98 27.40 17.64
CA GLU A 79 2.64 27.42 19.07
C GLU A 79 3.53 26.52 19.92
N LEU A 80 4.34 25.64 19.30
CA LEU A 80 5.36 24.86 19.99
C LEU A 80 6.55 25.73 20.45
N SER A 81 6.82 26.83 19.75
CA SER A 81 7.90 27.75 20.11
C SER A 81 7.54 28.64 21.29
N ARG A 82 8.54 29.04 22.09
CA ARG A 82 8.34 30.05 23.14
C ARG A 82 7.84 31.35 22.51
N THR A 83 6.68 31.83 22.95
CA THR A 83 6.31 33.23 22.73
C THR A 83 7.26 34.12 23.53
N PRO A 84 7.86 35.17 22.93
CA PRO A 84 8.51 36.22 23.70
C PRO A 84 7.47 36.82 24.65
N GLN A 85 7.66 36.65 25.95
CA GLN A 85 6.86 37.36 26.94
C GLN A 85 7.14 38.86 26.81
N THR A 86 6.36 39.56 26.01
CA THR A 86 6.20 41.00 26.21
C THR A 86 5.24 41.18 27.39
N PRO A 87 5.58 41.99 28.41
CA PRO A 87 4.76 42.12 29.59
C PRO A 87 3.46 42.84 29.22
N LYS A 88 2.36 42.10 29.11
CA LYS A 88 1.01 42.67 28.96
C LYS A 88 0.68 43.50 30.20
N LYS A 89 0.59 44.82 30.04
CA LYS A 89 0.04 45.75 31.05
C LYS A 89 -1.37 45.26 31.46
N LYS A 90 -1.58 45.10 32.76
CA LYS A 90 -2.88 44.72 33.37
C LYS A 90 -3.95 45.77 33.03
N GLY A 91 -4.82 45.45 32.07
CA GLY A 91 -6.04 46.18 31.75
C GLY A 91 -7.29 45.35 32.07
N ARG A 92 -8.05 45.84 33.03
CA ARG A 92 -9.39 45.47 33.55
C ARG A 92 -10.30 44.60 32.65
N LYS A 93 -10.85 43.50 33.23
CA LYS A 93 -11.87 42.60 32.68
C LYS A 93 -13.15 43.33 32.22
N LYS A 94 -13.71 42.90 31.08
CA LYS A 94 -15.16 42.89 30.82
C LYS A 94 -15.55 41.53 30.24
N SER A 95 -16.58 40.93 30.84
CA SER A 95 -17.24 39.69 30.44
C SER A 95 -18.07 39.91 29.18
N ILE A 96 -17.79 39.16 28.11
CA ILE A 96 -18.69 39.01 26.97
C ILE A 96 -18.68 37.52 26.57
N ALA A 97 -19.87 37.06 26.21
CA ALA A 97 -20.32 35.69 26.08
C ALA A 97 -19.46 34.78 25.19
N LEU A 98 -19.48 33.49 25.53
CA LEU A 98 -18.97 32.36 24.76
C LEU A 98 -19.79 32.22 23.46
N MET A 99 -19.48 33.04 22.48
CA MET A 99 -19.77 32.82 21.07
C MET A 99 -18.51 32.15 20.52
N GLU A 100 -18.61 30.91 20.05
CA GLU A 100 -17.54 30.30 19.25
C GLU A 100 -17.39 31.13 17.98
N SER A 101 -16.50 32.12 18.04
CA SER A 101 -16.07 32.90 16.90
C SER A 101 -15.16 32.02 16.06
N LEU A 102 -15.67 31.64 14.91
CA LEU A 102 -14.87 31.47 13.70
C LEU A 102 -13.86 32.63 13.56
N ASP A 103 -12.72 32.27 12.99
CA ASP A 103 -11.72 33.15 12.41
C ASP A 103 -10.90 33.99 13.41
N SER A 104 -9.86 33.36 13.94
CA SER A 104 -8.59 34.04 14.16
C SER A 104 -7.53 33.30 13.36
N GLU A 105 -6.99 34.01 12.37
CA GLU A 105 -5.77 33.69 11.62
C GLU A 105 -4.63 33.34 12.59
N THR A 106 -4.60 32.07 12.97
CA THR A 106 -3.53 31.43 13.73
C THR A 106 -2.89 30.47 12.74
N ASP A 107 -1.58 30.60 12.51
CA ASP A 107 -0.83 29.78 11.55
C ASP A 107 -1.27 28.31 11.62
N GLY A 108 -1.93 27.84 10.55
CA GLY A 108 -2.95 26.78 10.55
C GLY A 108 -2.49 25.34 10.78
N PHE A 109 -1.35 25.13 11.45
CA PHE A 109 -0.85 23.79 11.77
C PHE A 109 -1.08 23.54 13.25
N SER A 110 -2.06 22.73 13.62
CA SER A 110 -2.24 22.31 15.03
C SER A 110 -2.18 20.80 15.14
N VAL A 111 -1.31 20.29 16.03
CA VAL A 111 -1.31 18.86 16.37
C VAL A 111 -2.58 18.60 17.17
N PRO A 112 -3.50 17.72 16.71
CA PRO A 112 -4.74 17.49 17.42
C PRO A 112 -4.46 16.96 18.83
N LYS A 113 -5.13 17.50 19.86
CA LYS A 113 -4.93 17.10 21.27
C LYS A 113 -5.05 15.59 21.50
N LYS A 114 -5.93 14.92 20.75
CA LYS A 114 -6.11 13.46 20.75
C LYS A 114 -4.84 12.69 20.35
N VAL A 115 -3.99 13.26 19.50
CA VAL A 115 -2.71 12.66 19.07
C VAL A 115 -1.70 12.75 20.21
N LEU A 116 -1.61 13.91 20.86
CA LEU A 116 -0.73 14.11 22.02
C LEU A 116 -1.07 13.15 23.17
N GLU A 117 -2.36 12.99 23.46
CA GLU A 117 -2.85 12.04 24.47
C GLU A 117 -2.50 10.59 24.12
N LYS A 118 -2.69 10.19 22.84
CA LYS A 118 -2.33 8.84 22.36
C LYS A 118 -0.83 8.57 22.46
N CYS A 119 -0.01 9.55 22.11
CA CYS A 119 1.45 9.45 22.15
C CYS A 119 2.02 9.68 23.55
N LYS A 120 1.20 10.01 24.56
CA LYS A 120 1.61 10.39 25.92
C LYS A 120 2.63 11.54 25.93
N MET A 121 2.48 12.48 25.01
CA MET A 121 3.37 13.64 24.88
C MET A 121 2.68 14.89 25.44
N ASP A 122 3.46 15.74 26.11
CA ASP A 122 3.00 17.04 26.59
C ASP A 122 3.60 18.14 25.70
N LEU A 123 2.80 19.15 25.36
CA LEU A 123 3.24 20.31 24.57
C LEU A 123 4.41 21.03 25.24
N ALA A 124 4.51 20.97 26.56
CA ALA A 124 5.62 21.55 27.32
C ALA A 124 6.98 20.93 26.96
N GLN A 125 7.03 19.69 26.46
CA GLN A 125 8.28 19.03 26.02
C GLN A 125 8.90 19.69 24.79
N PHE A 126 8.10 20.42 24.01
CA PHE A 126 8.55 21.13 22.81
C PHE A 126 8.89 22.60 23.09
N SER A 127 8.77 23.06 24.33
CA SER A 127 9.03 24.45 24.75
C SER A 127 10.50 24.88 24.65
N GLU A 128 11.39 23.98 24.24
CA GLU A 128 12.81 24.26 23.94
C GLU A 128 13.06 24.53 22.46
N LEU A 129 12.08 24.31 21.58
CA LEU A 129 12.24 24.55 20.14
C LEU A 129 12.34 26.04 19.86
N ASP A 130 13.36 26.40 19.08
CA ASP A 130 13.53 27.77 18.60
C ASP A 130 12.49 28.08 17.52
N ARG A 131 11.90 29.27 17.59
CA ARG A 131 10.93 29.74 16.61
C ARG A 131 11.55 29.87 15.22
N SER A 132 12.81 30.32 15.15
CA SER A 132 13.52 30.47 13.87
C SER A 132 13.65 29.15 13.13
N PHE A 133 13.89 28.05 13.86
CA PHE A 133 13.96 26.71 13.31
C PHE A 133 12.61 26.22 12.78
N LEU A 134 11.50 26.50 13.49
CA LEU A 134 10.16 26.11 13.02
C LEU A 134 9.77 26.87 11.74
N GLU A 135 10.08 28.17 11.68
CA GLU A 135 9.84 29.00 10.50
C GLU A 135 10.69 28.54 9.30
N ASP A 136 11.96 28.19 9.53
CA ASP A 136 12.86 27.62 8.52
C ASP A 136 12.36 26.27 8.00
N TRP A 137 11.97 25.36 8.90
CA TRP A 137 11.41 24.06 8.54
C TRP A 137 10.12 24.19 7.73
N ASN A 138 9.17 25.01 8.18
CA ASN A 138 7.90 25.19 7.47
C ASN A 138 8.13 25.83 6.09
N SER A 139 9.05 26.79 5.98
CA SER A 139 9.44 27.38 4.69
C SER A 139 10.05 26.34 3.74
N HIS A 140 10.87 25.43 4.27
CA HIS A 140 11.44 24.31 3.51
C HIS A 140 10.36 23.34 3.01
N ILE A 141 9.38 22.98 3.83
CA ILE A 141 8.26 22.10 3.41
C ILE A 141 7.42 22.77 2.31
N ILE A 142 7.14 24.06 2.43
CA ILE A 142 6.40 24.82 1.39
C ILE A 142 7.22 24.85 0.09
N ALA A 143 8.51 25.15 0.16
CA ALA A 143 9.38 25.13 -1.03
C ALA A 143 9.43 23.75 -1.70
N LEU A 144 9.42 22.66 -0.93
CA LEU A 144 9.32 21.30 -1.49
C LEU A 144 7.99 21.04 -2.17
N SER A 145 6.88 21.58 -1.65
CA SER A 145 5.56 21.42 -2.27
C SER A 145 5.43 22.17 -3.61
N GLU A 146 6.27 23.17 -3.83
CA GLU A 146 6.36 23.95 -5.08
C GLU A 146 7.41 23.37 -6.06
N ASP A 147 8.24 22.42 -5.64
CA ASP A 147 9.23 21.77 -6.51
C ASP A 147 8.51 20.89 -7.55
N GLN A 148 8.76 21.17 -8.84
CA GLN A 148 8.14 20.46 -9.95
C GLN A 148 8.31 18.93 -9.86
N LYS A 149 9.45 18.42 -9.40
CA LYS A 149 9.68 16.98 -9.27
C LYS A 149 8.79 16.35 -8.21
N VAL A 150 8.54 17.09 -7.12
CA VAL A 150 7.66 16.67 -6.03
C VAL A 150 6.21 16.70 -6.50
N VAL A 151 5.81 17.76 -7.21
CA VAL A 151 4.48 17.88 -7.82
C VAL A 151 4.23 16.74 -8.80
N ASP A 152 5.15 16.48 -9.73
CA ASP A 152 5.04 15.42 -10.74
C ASP A 152 4.89 14.03 -10.09
N VAL A 153 5.65 13.76 -9.02
CA VAL A 153 5.60 12.44 -8.38
C VAL A 153 4.36 12.27 -7.50
N ILE A 154 3.83 13.34 -6.89
CA ILE A 154 2.54 13.30 -6.20
C ILE A 154 1.39 13.16 -7.21
N GLU A 155 1.49 13.80 -8.38
CA GLU A 155 0.53 13.59 -9.47
C GLU A 155 0.56 12.13 -9.95
N LYS A 156 1.75 11.55 -10.14
CA LYS A 156 1.92 10.12 -10.40
C LYS A 156 1.28 9.27 -9.29
N PHE A 157 1.46 9.63 -8.02
CA PHE A 157 0.80 8.93 -6.92
C PHE A 157 -0.73 8.96 -7.09
N CYS A 158 -1.30 10.14 -7.34
CA CYS A 158 -2.75 10.32 -7.55
C CYS A 158 -3.28 9.51 -8.73
N TYR A 159 -2.47 9.33 -9.78
CA TYR A 159 -2.82 8.47 -10.91
C TYR A 159 -2.98 6.99 -10.51
N TYR A 160 -2.12 6.49 -9.61
CA TYR A 160 -2.17 5.09 -9.16
C TYR A 160 -3.12 4.85 -7.99
N THR A 161 -3.24 5.80 -7.06
CA THR A 161 -4.09 5.66 -5.88
C THR A 161 -4.47 7.00 -5.27
N LEU A 162 -5.70 7.08 -4.75
CA LEU A 162 -6.20 8.21 -3.97
C LEU A 162 -6.29 7.87 -2.46
N ASN A 163 -5.59 6.82 -2.02
CA ASN A 163 -5.65 6.37 -0.64
C ASN A 163 -4.71 7.20 0.25
N GLU A 164 -5.31 8.07 1.05
CA GLU A 164 -4.62 8.92 2.03
C GLU A 164 -3.77 8.12 3.03
N GLN A 165 -4.18 6.90 3.43
CA GLN A 165 -3.39 6.09 4.36
C GLN A 165 -2.05 5.67 3.75
N ILE A 166 -2.04 5.27 2.47
CA ILE A 166 -0.80 4.91 1.77
C ILE A 166 0.10 6.15 1.69
N PHE A 167 -0.47 7.31 1.41
CA PHE A 167 0.28 8.56 1.39
C PHE A 167 0.88 8.90 2.77
N ARG A 168 0.11 8.74 3.86
CA ARG A 168 0.60 8.92 5.23
C ARG A 168 1.75 7.98 5.56
N ASP A 169 1.69 6.73 5.09
CA ASP A 169 2.77 5.75 5.29
C ASP A 169 4.03 6.18 4.53
N VAL A 170 3.90 6.74 3.32
CA VAL A 170 5.02 7.34 2.57
C VAL A 170 5.64 8.52 3.33
N LEU A 171 4.82 9.45 3.84
CA LEU A 171 5.33 10.58 4.65
C LEU A 171 6.06 10.09 5.90
N PHE A 172 5.52 9.07 6.56
CA PHE A 172 6.18 8.46 7.71
C PHE A 172 7.54 7.86 7.35
N GLN A 173 7.64 7.16 6.20
CA GLN A 173 8.92 6.63 5.72
C GLN A 173 9.94 7.75 5.47
N ILE A 174 9.53 8.88 4.91
CA ILE A 174 10.40 10.04 4.67
C ILE A 174 10.92 10.60 5.99
N VAL A 175 10.02 10.87 6.95
CA VAL A 175 10.39 11.42 8.27
C VAL A 175 11.30 10.44 9.04
N SER A 176 11.07 9.13 8.91
CA SER A 176 11.87 8.11 9.62
C SER A 176 13.33 8.02 9.17
N LYS A 177 13.67 8.56 7.99
CA LYS A 177 15.05 8.58 7.45
C LYS A 177 15.85 9.80 7.90
N LEU A 178 15.22 10.77 8.55
CA LEU A 178 15.89 11.96 9.06
C LEU A 178 16.88 11.57 10.18
N CYS A 179 18.08 12.12 10.10
CA CYS A 179 19.14 11.86 11.07
C CYS A 179 20.06 13.07 11.20
N GLN A 180 20.99 13.04 12.16
CA GLN A 180 21.88 14.18 12.43
C GLN A 180 22.76 14.56 11.22
N THR A 181 23.08 13.60 10.33
CA THR A 181 23.85 13.85 9.11
C THR A 181 23.00 14.28 7.92
N LYS A 182 21.68 14.07 7.99
CA LYS A 182 20.71 14.46 6.96
C LYS A 182 19.42 14.96 7.65
N PRO A 183 19.42 16.22 8.11
CA PRO A 183 18.33 16.75 8.93
C PRO A 183 17.14 17.29 8.12
N TYR A 184 17.31 17.50 6.81
CA TYR A 184 16.25 18.00 5.92
C TYR A 184 15.78 16.90 4.95
N ILE A 185 14.52 17.04 4.52
CA ILE A 185 13.91 16.19 3.50
C ILE A 185 14.34 16.70 2.12
N ASP A 186 14.79 15.81 1.23
CA ASP A 186 15.08 16.17 -0.16
C ASP A 186 13.97 15.70 -1.10
N ALA A 187 13.79 16.40 -2.22
CA ALA A 187 12.89 15.97 -3.30
C ALA A 187 13.20 14.53 -3.78
N SER A 188 14.48 14.13 -3.80
CA SER A 188 14.87 12.77 -4.19
C SER A 188 14.37 11.69 -3.23
N ASP A 189 14.29 11.98 -1.92
CA ASP A 189 13.75 11.03 -0.95
C ASP A 189 12.25 10.83 -1.18
N ILE A 190 11.54 11.93 -1.45
CA ILE A 190 10.09 11.94 -1.74
C ILE A 190 9.82 11.12 -3.01
N CYS A 191 10.55 11.39 -4.10
CA CYS A 191 10.41 10.63 -5.34
C CYS A 191 10.64 9.14 -5.10
N SER A 192 11.73 8.78 -4.41
CA SER A 192 12.05 7.39 -4.14
C SER A 192 11.00 6.69 -3.26
N ALA A 193 10.45 7.38 -2.27
CA ALA A 193 9.46 6.81 -1.35
C ALA A 193 8.12 6.58 -2.05
N ILE A 194 7.67 7.56 -2.85
CA ILE A 194 6.46 7.42 -3.65
C ILE A 194 6.65 6.33 -4.70
N ASP A 195 7.75 6.35 -5.46
CA ASP A 195 8.02 5.33 -6.46
C ASP A 195 8.00 3.93 -5.84
N ASN A 196 8.64 3.70 -4.69
CA ASN A 196 8.56 2.40 -4.03
C ASN A 196 7.14 2.01 -3.56
N SER A 197 6.27 2.97 -3.29
CA SER A 197 4.89 2.73 -2.85
C SER A 197 3.92 2.44 -3.99
N VAL A 198 4.11 3.08 -5.16
CA VAL A 198 3.23 2.93 -6.33
C VAL A 198 3.83 2.06 -7.43
N ALA A 199 5.12 1.72 -7.34
CA ALA A 199 5.76 0.91 -8.35
C ALA A 199 5.16 -0.50 -8.36
N PRO A 200 4.89 -1.06 -9.55
CA PRO A 200 4.52 -2.47 -9.72
C PRO A 200 5.66 -3.45 -9.33
N GLU A 201 6.82 -2.93 -8.96
CA GLU A 201 8.10 -3.63 -8.82
C GLU A 201 8.18 -4.66 -7.69
N HIS A 202 7.24 -4.76 -6.75
CA HIS A 202 7.38 -5.74 -5.66
C HIS A 202 7.46 -7.18 -6.19
N ARG A 203 6.69 -7.51 -7.23
CA ARG A 203 6.76 -8.83 -7.86
C ARG A 203 8.02 -9.00 -8.71
N VAL A 204 8.43 -7.98 -9.46
CA VAL A 204 9.67 -8.01 -10.26
C VAL A 204 10.89 -8.21 -9.35
N LYS A 205 10.96 -7.50 -8.23
CA LYS A 205 12.01 -7.66 -7.20
C LYS A 205 11.97 -9.04 -6.55
N LEU A 206 10.77 -9.57 -6.27
CA LEU A 206 10.60 -10.94 -5.78
C LEU A 206 11.18 -11.95 -6.80
N LEU A 207 10.82 -11.83 -8.07
CA LEU A 207 11.34 -12.69 -9.15
C LEU A 207 12.87 -12.56 -9.29
N GLN A 208 13.42 -11.35 -9.14
CA GLN A 208 14.86 -11.10 -9.14
C GLN A 208 15.57 -11.66 -7.88
N SER A 209 14.84 -11.94 -6.80
CA SER A 209 15.38 -12.56 -5.60
C SER A 209 15.37 -14.09 -5.61
N LEU A 210 14.69 -14.70 -6.61
CA LEU A 210 14.64 -16.14 -6.76
C LEU A 210 16.03 -16.71 -7.07
N SER A 211 16.28 -17.93 -6.61
CA SER A 211 17.45 -18.68 -7.03
C SER A 211 17.40 -18.96 -8.54
N ILE A 212 18.57 -19.20 -9.13
CA ILE A 212 18.70 -19.55 -10.55
C ILE A 212 17.82 -20.76 -10.93
N LEU A 213 17.71 -21.74 -10.03
CA LEU A 213 16.85 -22.91 -10.22
C LEU A 213 15.37 -22.52 -10.25
N GLU A 214 14.91 -21.74 -9.28
CA GLU A 214 13.52 -21.30 -9.19
C GLU A 214 13.12 -20.44 -10.38
N LEU A 215 13.96 -19.48 -10.77
CA LEU A 215 13.75 -18.69 -11.96
C LEU A 215 13.72 -19.56 -13.22
N SER A 216 14.58 -20.58 -13.31
CA SER A 216 14.54 -21.55 -14.43
C SER A 216 13.23 -22.33 -14.49
N LEU A 217 12.63 -22.68 -13.35
CA LEU A 217 11.31 -23.32 -13.30
C LEU A 217 10.19 -22.35 -13.71
N VAL A 218 10.28 -21.08 -13.32
CA VAL A 218 9.35 -20.03 -13.80
C VAL A 218 9.44 -19.87 -15.32
N ILE A 219 10.65 -19.85 -15.89
CA ILE A 219 10.87 -19.80 -17.34
C ILE A 219 10.32 -21.05 -18.04
N ALA A 220 10.54 -22.25 -17.47
CA ALA A 220 9.96 -23.49 -17.97
C ALA A 220 8.42 -23.42 -18.02
N MET A 221 7.79 -22.84 -17.00
CA MET A 221 6.35 -22.61 -16.98
C MET A 221 5.92 -21.55 -18.00
N LYS A 222 6.64 -20.44 -18.13
CA LYS A 222 6.35 -19.43 -19.16
C LYS A 222 6.33 -20.05 -20.56
N HIS A 223 7.35 -20.83 -20.92
CA HIS A 223 7.36 -21.53 -22.22
C HIS A 223 6.24 -22.56 -22.35
N GLY A 224 5.85 -23.18 -21.24
CA GLY A 224 4.71 -24.09 -21.21
C GLY A 224 3.39 -23.38 -21.52
N LEU A 225 3.19 -22.15 -21.06
CA LEU A 225 2.00 -21.36 -21.40
C LEU A 225 1.88 -21.13 -22.91
N ASP A 226 3.00 -20.82 -23.57
CA ASP A 226 3.04 -20.60 -25.02
C ASP A 226 2.73 -21.89 -25.81
N ILE A 227 3.17 -23.05 -25.32
CA ILE A 227 3.04 -24.34 -26.04
C ILE A 227 1.70 -25.03 -25.76
N PHE A 228 1.13 -24.82 -24.59
CA PHE A 228 -0.12 -25.45 -24.16
C PHE A 228 -1.29 -24.46 -24.17
N ASP A 229 -1.24 -23.36 -24.93
CA ASP A 229 -2.31 -22.37 -25.05
C ASP A 229 -2.89 -21.91 -23.69
N GLY A 230 -1.98 -21.62 -22.75
CA GLY A 230 -2.34 -21.16 -21.40
C GLY A 230 -2.94 -22.22 -20.48
N GLN A 231 -2.89 -23.51 -20.85
CA GLN A 231 -3.37 -24.58 -19.98
C GLN A 231 -2.46 -24.79 -18.75
N PRO A 232 -3.04 -25.22 -17.61
CA PRO A 232 -2.29 -25.56 -16.41
C PRO A 232 -1.27 -26.69 -16.61
N MET A 233 -0.18 -26.66 -15.85
CA MET A 233 0.86 -27.68 -15.89
C MET A 233 1.08 -28.33 -14.53
N ASN A 234 1.43 -29.61 -14.53
CA ASN A 234 1.88 -30.29 -13.33
C ASN A 234 3.41 -30.26 -13.21
N PHE A 235 3.94 -30.73 -12.08
CA PHE A 235 5.38 -30.74 -11.81
C PHE A 235 6.17 -31.53 -12.85
N GLU A 236 5.67 -32.68 -13.32
CA GLU A 236 6.36 -33.51 -14.32
C GLU A 236 6.57 -32.76 -15.64
N MET A 237 5.56 -32.02 -16.10
CA MET A 237 5.66 -31.23 -17.34
C MET A 237 6.73 -30.15 -17.23
N VAL A 238 6.78 -29.45 -16.09
CA VAL A 238 7.78 -28.42 -15.82
C VAL A 238 9.18 -29.03 -15.68
N LEU A 239 9.29 -30.14 -14.93
CA LEU A 239 10.53 -30.88 -14.74
C LEU A 239 11.11 -31.38 -16.06
N HIS A 240 10.28 -31.93 -16.94
CA HIS A 240 10.70 -32.40 -18.26
C HIS A 240 11.32 -31.27 -19.09
N ARG A 241 10.70 -30.09 -19.09
CA ARG A 241 11.22 -28.91 -19.80
C ARG A 241 12.54 -28.41 -19.21
N TYR A 242 12.60 -28.28 -17.89
CA TYR A 242 13.83 -27.90 -17.19
C TYR A 242 14.96 -28.90 -17.48
N THR A 243 14.67 -30.20 -17.45
CA THR A 243 15.67 -31.25 -17.70
C THR A 243 16.17 -31.22 -19.16
N LYS A 244 15.28 -31.00 -20.14
CA LYS A 244 15.65 -30.80 -21.57
C LYS A 244 16.64 -29.63 -21.71
N PHE A 245 16.39 -28.51 -21.02
CA PHE A 245 17.28 -27.36 -20.99
C PHE A 245 18.62 -27.67 -20.30
N ALA A 246 18.59 -28.24 -19.09
CA ALA A 246 19.77 -28.52 -18.29
C ALA A 246 20.74 -29.49 -18.99
N ASN A 247 20.21 -30.53 -19.63
CA ASN A 247 21.02 -31.51 -20.37
C ASN A 247 21.66 -30.92 -21.64
N THR A 248 21.01 -29.95 -22.28
CA THR A 248 21.53 -29.30 -23.50
C THR A 248 22.69 -28.35 -23.18
N ASN A 249 22.65 -27.69 -22.02
CA ASN A 249 23.59 -26.60 -21.70
C ASN A 249 24.78 -27.01 -20.82
N SER A 250 24.86 -28.28 -20.37
CA SER A 250 26.05 -29.01 -19.84
C SER A 250 26.93 -28.34 -18.75
N SER A 251 26.69 -27.09 -18.35
CA SER A 251 27.50 -26.33 -17.39
C SER A 251 26.97 -26.43 -15.95
N THR A 252 25.68 -26.74 -15.77
CA THR A 252 25.06 -26.99 -14.46
C THR A 252 25.12 -28.46 -14.07
N GLN A 253 25.68 -28.77 -12.90
CA GLN A 253 25.58 -30.09 -12.28
C GLN A 253 24.12 -30.58 -12.29
N ALA A 254 23.90 -31.85 -12.63
CA ALA A 254 22.56 -32.43 -12.65
C ALA A 254 21.88 -32.25 -11.28
N VAL A 255 20.89 -31.36 -11.23
CA VAL A 255 20.20 -31.03 -9.97
C VAL A 255 19.29 -32.21 -9.60
N PRO A 256 19.41 -32.77 -8.39
CA PRO A 256 18.56 -33.89 -7.97
C PRO A 256 17.08 -33.49 -7.95
N ARG A 257 16.21 -34.39 -8.41
CA ARG A 257 14.75 -34.21 -8.40
C ARG A 257 14.17 -33.72 -7.06
N PRO A 258 14.61 -34.20 -5.88
CA PRO A 258 14.12 -33.67 -4.60
C PRO A 258 14.42 -32.19 -4.39
N VAL A 259 15.54 -31.67 -4.92
CA VAL A 259 15.91 -30.25 -4.84
C VAL A 259 15.01 -29.41 -5.75
N ILE A 260 14.72 -29.92 -6.96
CA ILE A 260 13.81 -29.27 -7.91
C ILE A 260 12.38 -29.23 -7.34
N LEU A 261 11.93 -30.31 -6.71
CA LEU A 261 10.64 -30.36 -6.04
C LEU A 261 10.57 -29.34 -4.88
N LYS A 262 11.64 -29.19 -4.10
CA LYS A 262 11.71 -28.17 -3.04
C LYS A 262 11.67 -26.74 -3.57
N ALA A 263 12.35 -26.46 -4.67
CA ALA A 263 12.27 -25.17 -5.36
C ALA A 263 10.84 -24.90 -5.87
N PHE A 264 10.17 -25.91 -6.41
CA PHE A 264 8.78 -25.81 -6.86
C PHE A 264 7.81 -25.56 -5.70
N GLU A 265 7.96 -26.26 -4.57
CA GLU A 265 7.19 -26.00 -3.34
C GLU A 265 7.44 -24.58 -2.81
N HIS A 266 8.67 -24.07 -2.92
CA HIS A 266 8.99 -22.71 -2.50
C HIS A 266 8.34 -21.66 -3.41
N LEU A 267 8.34 -21.86 -4.74
CA LEU A 267 7.60 -20.99 -5.68
C LEU A 267 6.11 -20.93 -5.36
N GLN A 268 5.52 -22.05 -4.93
CA GLN A 268 4.14 -22.08 -4.46
C GLN A 268 3.96 -21.29 -3.15
N ALA A 269 4.89 -21.44 -2.19
CA ALA A 269 4.85 -20.69 -0.93
C ALA A 269 4.99 -19.18 -1.13
N LEU A 270 5.71 -18.75 -2.18
CA LEU A 270 5.84 -17.36 -2.60
C LEU A 270 4.67 -16.85 -3.46
N GLU A 271 3.65 -17.66 -3.70
CA GLU A 271 2.50 -17.36 -4.56
C GLU A 271 2.89 -16.95 -5.99
N VAL A 272 4.08 -17.37 -6.45
CA VAL A 272 4.52 -17.20 -7.85
C VAL A 272 3.76 -18.17 -8.75
N ILE A 273 3.44 -19.36 -8.22
CA ILE A 273 2.60 -20.36 -8.85
C ILE A 273 1.45 -20.73 -7.93
N MET A 274 0.28 -20.98 -8.51
CA MET A 274 -0.94 -21.28 -7.75
C MET A 274 -1.56 -22.58 -8.22
N PRO A 275 -1.99 -23.47 -7.31
CA PRO A 275 -2.66 -24.70 -7.68
C PRO A 275 -4.04 -24.39 -8.27
N VAL A 276 -4.38 -25.07 -9.37
CA VAL A 276 -5.72 -25.00 -9.96
C VAL A 276 -6.67 -25.82 -9.10
N LYS A 277 -7.55 -25.13 -8.39
CA LYS A 277 -8.63 -25.78 -7.64
C LYS A 277 -9.71 -26.16 -8.64
N GLY A 278 -10.01 -27.45 -8.75
CA GLY A 278 -11.14 -27.92 -9.56
C GLY A 278 -12.45 -27.25 -9.11
N THR A 279 -13.31 -26.93 -10.06
CA THR A 279 -14.62 -26.29 -9.89
C THR A 279 -15.52 -26.99 -8.86
N ASP A 280 -15.34 -28.29 -8.62
CA ASP A 280 -16.08 -29.06 -7.62
C ASP A 280 -15.76 -28.71 -6.15
N SER A 281 -14.66 -27.99 -5.91
CA SER A 281 -14.23 -27.61 -4.54
C SER A 281 -14.81 -26.29 -4.04
N ILE A 282 -15.48 -25.50 -4.89
CA ILE A 282 -16.01 -24.19 -4.51
C ILE A 282 -17.37 -24.30 -3.77
N TYR A 283 -18.13 -25.37 -4.03
CA TYR A 283 -19.46 -25.59 -3.44
C TYR A 283 -19.50 -26.67 -2.35
N SER A 284 -18.40 -27.39 -2.14
CA SER A 284 -18.27 -28.41 -1.12
C SER A 284 -17.27 -27.95 -0.06
N GLY A 285 -17.75 -27.56 1.11
CA GLY A 285 -16.92 -27.24 2.29
C GLY A 285 -16.20 -28.45 2.89
N THR A 286 -15.95 -29.50 2.11
CA THR A 286 -15.16 -30.67 2.50
C THR A 286 -13.91 -30.75 1.63
N GLU A 287 -12.75 -30.50 2.24
CA GLU A 287 -11.41 -30.36 1.63
C GLU A 287 -10.83 -31.66 1.02
N THR A 288 -11.64 -32.56 0.47
CA THR A 288 -11.25 -33.98 0.40
C THR A 288 -10.93 -34.55 -0.98
N THR A 289 -10.93 -33.78 -2.08
CA THR A 289 -10.61 -34.32 -3.42
C THR A 289 -9.28 -33.85 -4.00
N ALA A 290 -8.87 -32.59 -3.81
CA ALA A 290 -7.55 -32.11 -4.26
C ALA A 290 -6.39 -32.67 -3.41
N SER A 291 -6.65 -33.00 -2.14
CA SER A 291 -5.67 -33.55 -1.19
C SER A 291 -5.29 -35.02 -1.45
N ARG A 292 -6.00 -35.72 -2.35
CA ARG A 292 -5.76 -37.15 -2.69
C ARG A 292 -4.85 -37.35 -3.89
N VAL A 293 -4.58 -36.30 -4.67
CA VAL A 293 -3.66 -36.37 -5.81
C VAL A 293 -2.24 -36.17 -5.28
N GLN A 294 -1.31 -37.02 -5.71
CA GLN A 294 0.12 -36.83 -5.42
C GLN A 294 0.54 -35.43 -5.88
N LYS A 295 1.30 -34.71 -5.04
CA LYS A 295 1.65 -33.30 -5.24
C LYS A 295 2.27 -33.05 -6.62
N GLU A 296 3.03 -34.01 -7.15
CA GLU A 296 3.68 -33.90 -8.46
C GLU A 296 2.71 -33.88 -9.65
N TYR A 297 1.49 -34.40 -9.46
CA TYR A 297 0.46 -34.51 -10.50
C TYR A 297 -0.65 -33.47 -10.35
N GLN A 298 -0.55 -32.60 -9.35
CA GLN A 298 -1.46 -31.46 -9.22
C GLN A 298 -1.12 -30.42 -10.28
N PHE A 299 -2.16 -29.77 -10.83
CA PHE A 299 -2.00 -28.72 -11.83
C PHE A 299 -1.79 -27.36 -11.18
N PHE A 300 -0.88 -26.58 -11.76
CA PHE A 300 -0.50 -25.24 -11.33
C PHE A 300 -0.54 -24.26 -12.50
N MET A 301 -0.82 -23.00 -12.18
CA MET A 301 -0.77 -21.86 -13.08
C MET A 301 0.27 -20.87 -12.58
N LEU A 302 0.90 -20.15 -13.50
CA LEU A 302 1.72 -18.99 -13.15
C LEU A 302 0.78 -17.87 -12.68
N ALA A 303 0.97 -17.39 -11.45
CA ALA A 303 0.17 -16.29 -10.89
C ALA A 303 0.76 -14.91 -11.22
N VAL A 304 1.95 -14.89 -11.80
CA VAL A 304 2.67 -13.70 -12.23
C VAL A 304 2.46 -13.46 -13.73
N PRO A 305 2.12 -12.22 -14.16
CA PRO A 305 2.08 -11.82 -15.55
C PRO A 305 3.44 -11.97 -16.24
N ILE A 306 3.39 -12.29 -17.52
CA ILE A 306 4.58 -12.49 -18.34
C ILE A 306 5.43 -11.20 -18.43
N SER A 307 4.79 -10.03 -18.42
CA SER A 307 5.47 -8.72 -18.40
C SER A 307 6.43 -8.55 -17.23
N ASP A 308 6.06 -9.04 -16.04
CA ASP A 308 6.91 -8.96 -14.85
C ASP A 308 8.08 -9.93 -14.94
N VAL A 309 7.89 -11.08 -15.59
CA VAL A 309 8.97 -12.03 -15.89
C VAL A 309 9.94 -11.42 -16.90
N ASP A 310 9.44 -10.74 -17.94
CA ASP A 310 10.25 -10.00 -18.92
C ASP A 310 11.12 -8.95 -18.24
N GLU A 311 10.54 -8.16 -17.35
CA GLU A 311 11.24 -7.11 -16.62
C GLU A 311 12.24 -7.69 -15.61
N ALA A 312 11.86 -8.77 -14.92
CA ALA A 312 12.73 -9.46 -13.97
C ALA A 312 13.99 -9.99 -14.65
N VAL A 313 13.85 -10.68 -15.79
CA VAL A 313 14.98 -11.23 -16.56
C VAL A 313 15.89 -10.13 -17.10
N LYS A 314 15.34 -9.01 -17.61
CA LYS A 314 16.13 -7.87 -18.09
C LYS A 314 16.97 -7.21 -16.98
N GLY A 315 16.42 -7.13 -15.77
CA GLY A 315 17.08 -6.48 -14.61
C GLY A 315 17.95 -7.40 -13.74
N PHE A 316 18.04 -8.70 -14.05
CA PHE A 316 18.72 -9.67 -13.19
C PHE A 316 20.25 -9.60 -13.34
N LYS A 317 20.92 -8.89 -12.41
CA LYS A 317 22.37 -8.55 -12.49
C LYS A 317 23.34 -9.74 -12.59
N ALA A 318 22.96 -10.92 -12.13
CA ALA A 318 23.83 -12.11 -12.06
C ALA A 318 23.25 -13.33 -12.81
N LEU A 319 22.43 -13.09 -13.83
CA LEU A 319 21.79 -14.17 -14.56
C LEU A 319 22.79 -14.87 -15.51
N PRO A 320 22.96 -16.20 -15.42
CA PRO A 320 23.76 -16.94 -16.39
C PRO A 320 23.28 -16.70 -17.82
N THR A 321 24.22 -16.57 -18.75
CA THR A 321 23.94 -16.23 -20.15
C THR A 321 23.12 -17.31 -20.84
N GLU A 322 23.27 -18.58 -20.45
CA GLU A 322 22.50 -19.70 -20.97
C GLU A 322 21.00 -19.56 -20.64
N ILE A 323 20.68 -19.02 -19.46
CA ILE A 323 19.29 -18.82 -19.02
C ILE A 323 18.69 -17.61 -19.70
N SER A 324 19.43 -16.51 -19.85
CA SER A 324 18.99 -15.35 -20.64
C SER A 324 18.74 -15.71 -22.11
N HIS A 325 19.62 -16.54 -22.68
CA HIS A 325 19.45 -17.08 -24.03
C HIS A 325 18.25 -18.02 -24.12
N TRP A 326 18.06 -18.91 -23.14
CA TRP A 326 16.89 -19.79 -23.09
C TRP A 326 15.58 -19.02 -22.95
N TYR A 327 15.55 -17.94 -22.15
CA TYR A 327 14.38 -17.07 -22.02
C TYR A 327 14.00 -16.40 -23.34
N SER A 328 14.99 -15.86 -24.05
CA SER A 328 14.77 -15.17 -25.32
C SER A 328 14.36 -16.12 -26.44
N ASN A 329 14.81 -17.37 -26.34
CA ASN A 329 14.55 -18.40 -27.33
C ASN A 329 13.38 -19.28 -26.89
N SER A 330 12.20 -18.87 -27.35
CA SER A 330 10.99 -19.70 -27.39
C SER A 330 11.19 -20.87 -28.38
N VAL A 331 12.13 -21.77 -28.12
CA VAL A 331 12.41 -22.88 -29.03
C VAL A 331 11.52 -24.06 -28.66
N PHE A 332 10.66 -24.38 -29.63
CA PHE A 332 9.98 -25.64 -29.88
C PHE A 332 10.75 -26.89 -29.37
#